data_AF-D0NM68-F1
#
_entry.id   AF-D0NM68-F1
#
_cell.length_a   1.000
_cell.length_b   1.000
_cell.length_c   1.000
_cell.angle_alpha   90.00
_cell.angle_beta   90.00
_cell.angle_gamma   90.00
#
_symmetry.space_group_name_H-M   'P 1'
#
loop_
_entity.id
_entity.type
_entity.pdbx_description
1 polymer ?
#
loop_
_entity_poly.entity_id
_entity_poly.type
_entity_poly.pdbx_seq_one_letter_code
_entity_poly.pdbx_strand_id
1 'polypeptide(L)'
;MVSSLVSTLAVASTLSSIALLAPTADAHQIVLLPEPQWTTQDKDTKYNPLAFLENQGFKTQQDFKAWRDENGYKSLRDFMDRAKYDVTSGADFSCGFTDPKGTPQPIPAGGAMRSTGYTHDGPCEVWLDDKMVLDGDNCHEKFPGKDYTVDYSSCKGTTRTRGRCTRPAFR
;
A
#
# COMPACT_ATOMS: atom_id res chain seq x y z
N MET A 1 12.14 47.76 62.29
CA MET A 1 12.16 46.29 62.13
C MET A 1 10.89 45.91 61.37
N VAL A 2 11.01 45.58 60.09
CA VAL A 2 9.89 45.12 59.25
C VAL A 2 10.36 43.82 58.61
N SER A 3 9.77 42.70 59.01
CA SER A 3 10.01 41.40 58.40
C SER A 3 9.17 41.29 57.12
N SER A 4 9.81 41.08 55.98
CA SER A 4 9.15 40.63 54.75
C SER A 4 9.47 39.15 54.54
N LEU A 5 8.44 38.33 54.61
CA LEU A 5 8.45 36.91 54.25
C LEU A 5 8.33 36.82 52.73
N VAL A 6 9.40 36.39 52.06
CA VAL A 6 9.35 36.04 50.64
C VAL A 6 9.07 34.53 50.55
N SER A 7 7.84 34.18 50.18
CA SER A 7 7.45 32.82 49.83
C SER A 7 8.12 32.41 48.52
N THR A 8 9.02 31.44 48.58
CA THR A 8 9.53 30.73 47.41
C THR A 8 8.49 29.71 46.93
N LEU A 9 7.76 30.02 45.87
CA LEU A 9 6.99 29.02 45.11
C LEU A 9 7.96 28.22 44.24
N ALA A 10 8.17 26.94 44.57
CA ALA A 10 8.79 25.98 43.68
C ALA A 10 7.74 25.48 42.68
N VAL A 11 7.88 25.85 41.41
CA VAL A 11 7.06 25.30 40.32
C VAL A 11 7.76 24.04 39.82
N ALA A 12 7.24 22.87 40.22
CA ALA A 12 7.68 21.58 39.68
C ALA A 12 7.02 21.36 38.32
N SER A 13 7.78 21.50 37.23
CA SER A 13 7.33 21.22 35.88
C SER A 13 7.34 19.71 35.63
N THR A 14 6.17 19.06 35.73
CA THR A 14 6.01 17.65 35.35
C THR A 14 5.99 17.54 33.81
N LEU A 15 7.10 17.08 33.22
CA LEU A 15 7.15 16.67 31.81
C LEU A 15 6.32 15.39 31.62
N SER A 16 5.07 15.55 31.18
CA SER A 16 4.24 14.42 30.78
C SER A 16 4.71 13.93 29.40
N SER A 17 5.38 12.79 29.36
CA SER A 17 5.78 12.13 28.12
C SER A 17 4.56 11.44 27.51
N ILE A 18 3.93 12.09 26.53
CA ILE A 18 2.91 11.44 25.70
C ILE A 18 3.65 10.47 24.77
N ALA A 19 3.57 9.18 25.06
CA ALA A 19 3.97 8.15 24.11
C ALA A 19 3.03 8.24 22.90
N LEU A 20 3.56 8.70 21.76
CA LEU A 20 2.87 8.66 20.47
C LEU A 20 2.65 7.19 20.09
N LEU A 21 1.45 6.68 20.37
CA LEU A 21 0.95 5.46 19.75
C LEU A 21 0.78 5.79 18.26
N ALA A 22 1.73 5.37 17.43
CA ALA A 22 1.59 5.46 15.98
C ALA A 22 0.38 4.59 15.58
N PRO A 23 -0.62 5.12 14.87
CA PRO A 23 -1.74 4.31 14.39
C PRO A 23 -1.20 3.21 13.47
N THR A 24 -1.54 1.95 13.77
CA THR A 24 -1.37 0.83 12.85
C THR A 24 -2.55 0.85 11.88
N ALA A 25 -2.26 0.98 10.59
CA ALA A 25 -3.27 0.88 9.55
C ALA A 25 -3.03 -0.44 8.82
N ASP A 26 -3.93 -1.39 9.00
CA ASP A 26 -3.83 -2.69 8.33
C ASP A 26 -4.67 -2.67 7.05
N ALA A 27 -4.04 -2.30 5.94
CA ALA A 27 -4.70 -2.12 4.67
C ALA A 27 -4.76 -3.45 3.89
N HIS A 28 -5.98 -3.93 3.68
CA HIS A 28 -6.27 -5.15 2.95
C HIS A 28 -7.03 -4.81 1.67
N GLN A 29 -6.41 -5.01 0.50
CA GLN A 29 -7.07 -4.74 -0.78
C GLN A 29 -6.65 -5.73 -1.85
N ILE A 30 -7.64 -6.19 -2.63
CA ILE A 30 -7.42 -7.14 -3.73
C ILE A 30 -8.07 -6.67 -5.03
N VAL A 31 -7.55 -7.16 -6.16
CA VAL A 31 -8.17 -7.03 -7.47
C VAL A 31 -9.28 -8.08 -7.62
N LEU A 32 -10.46 -7.63 -8.04
CA LEU A 32 -11.65 -8.45 -8.31
C LEU A 32 -11.91 -8.61 -9.81
N LEU A 33 -11.49 -7.65 -10.63
CA LEU A 33 -11.60 -7.70 -12.09
C LEU A 33 -10.35 -7.07 -12.74
N PRO A 34 -9.67 -7.75 -13.68
CA PRO A 34 -9.84 -9.18 -14.00
C PRO A 34 -9.53 -10.04 -12.78
N GLU A 35 -10.32 -11.08 -12.53
CA GLU A 35 -10.18 -11.90 -11.32
C GLU A 35 -8.89 -12.72 -11.38
N PRO A 36 -7.93 -12.52 -10.46
CA PRO A 36 -6.72 -13.32 -10.44
C PRO A 36 -7.01 -14.74 -9.97
N GLN A 37 -6.15 -15.68 -10.38
CA GLN A 37 -6.13 -17.00 -9.75
C GLN A 37 -5.30 -16.94 -8.47
N TRP A 38 -5.79 -17.56 -7.40
CA TRP A 38 -5.20 -17.49 -6.06
C TRP A 38 -4.49 -18.79 -5.70
N THR A 39 -3.42 -18.72 -4.91
CA THR A 39 -2.70 -19.90 -4.38
C THR A 39 -3.38 -20.52 -3.16
N THR A 40 -4.36 -19.84 -2.59
CA THR A 40 -5.11 -20.26 -1.41
C THR A 40 -6.61 -20.06 -1.64
N GLN A 41 -7.45 -20.81 -0.90
CA GLN A 41 -8.89 -20.59 -0.84
C GLN A 41 -9.34 -19.82 0.40
N ASP A 42 -8.47 -19.71 1.41
CA ASP A 42 -8.76 -18.97 2.64
C ASP A 42 -8.91 -17.47 2.36
N LYS A 43 -10.01 -16.89 2.81
CA LYS A 43 -10.34 -15.49 2.50
C LYS A 43 -9.38 -14.54 3.19
N ASP A 44 -9.07 -14.76 4.47
CA ASP A 44 -8.25 -13.83 5.24
C ASP A 44 -6.83 -13.80 4.66
N THR A 45 -6.30 -14.95 4.27
CA THR A 45 -5.01 -15.06 3.59
C THR A 45 -5.01 -14.36 2.22
N LYS A 46 -6.08 -14.46 1.41
CA LYS A 46 -6.16 -13.75 0.10
C LYS A 46 -6.03 -12.24 0.24
N TYR A 47 -6.55 -11.69 1.33
CA TYR A 47 -6.66 -10.26 1.57
C TYR A 47 -5.42 -9.66 2.22
N ASN A 48 -4.54 -10.49 2.78
CA ASN A 48 -3.33 -10.02 3.44
C ASN A 48 -2.43 -9.22 2.47
N PRO A 49 -1.79 -8.15 2.96
CA PRO A 49 -0.76 -7.45 2.22
C PRO A 49 0.44 -8.37 1.95
N LEU A 50 1.24 -7.98 0.95
CA LEU A 50 2.49 -8.66 0.64
C LEU A 50 3.44 -8.67 1.85
N ALA A 51 3.43 -7.60 2.64
CA ALA A 51 4.19 -7.46 3.87
C ALA A 51 3.51 -6.45 4.80
N PHE A 52 3.50 -6.74 6.10
CA PHE A 52 3.11 -5.80 7.14
C PHE A 52 4.33 -4.96 7.53
N LEU A 53 4.56 -3.86 6.82
CA LEU A 53 5.81 -3.07 6.92
C LEU A 53 5.98 -2.42 8.31
N GLU A 54 4.87 -2.05 8.96
CA GLU A 54 4.83 -1.48 10.30
C GLU A 54 5.43 -2.43 11.34
N ASN A 55 5.19 -3.74 11.17
CA ASN A 55 5.73 -4.79 12.03
C ASN A 55 7.23 -5.02 11.80
N GLN A 56 7.78 -4.42 10.74
CA GLN A 56 9.17 -4.55 10.32
C GLN A 56 9.95 -3.23 10.48
N GLY A 57 9.40 -2.29 11.25
CA GLY A 57 10.07 -1.04 11.61
C GLY A 57 9.93 0.10 10.60
N PHE A 58 9.12 -0.07 9.54
CA PHE A 58 8.74 1.04 8.67
C PHE A 58 7.74 1.93 9.41
N LYS A 59 8.05 3.21 9.53
CA LYS A 59 7.15 4.19 10.13
C LYS A 59 6.09 4.61 9.12
N THR A 60 4.84 4.71 9.58
CA THR A 60 3.77 5.30 8.79
C THR A 60 4.12 6.75 8.45
N GLN A 61 4.06 7.07 7.16
CA GLN A 61 4.30 8.42 6.64
C GLN A 61 2.95 9.04 6.28
N GLN A 62 2.78 10.32 6.65
CA GLN A 62 1.63 11.11 6.19
C GLN A 62 1.83 11.54 4.73
N ASP A 63 3.04 11.99 4.39
CA ASP A 63 3.46 12.25 3.01
C ASP A 63 4.46 11.16 2.57
N PHE A 64 3.92 10.03 2.12
CA PHE A 64 4.74 8.91 1.68
C PHE A 64 5.52 9.23 0.39
N LYS A 65 5.00 10.13 -0.45
CA LYS A 65 5.69 10.54 -1.68
C LYS A 65 6.97 11.30 -1.36
N ALA A 66 6.88 12.34 -0.53
CA ALA A 66 8.07 13.08 -0.09
C ALA A 66 9.09 12.14 0.57
N TRP A 67 8.64 11.27 1.48
CA TRP A 67 9.52 10.29 2.13
C TRP A 67 10.21 9.36 1.12
N ARG A 68 9.49 8.85 0.11
CA ARG A 68 10.05 8.01 -0.94
C ARG A 68 11.12 8.74 -1.75
N ASP A 69 10.83 9.98 -2.14
CA ASP A 69 11.72 10.82 -2.93
C ASP A 69 13.03 11.09 -2.15
N GLU A 70 12.93 11.44 -0.87
CA GLU A 70 14.08 11.62 0.04
C GLU A 70 14.92 10.35 0.22
N ASN A 71 14.28 9.18 0.18
CA ASN A 71 14.95 7.88 0.30
C ASN A 71 15.39 7.30 -1.07
N GLY A 72 15.25 8.06 -2.15
CA GLY A 72 15.76 7.69 -3.48
C GLY A 72 14.97 6.59 -4.18
N TYR A 73 13.69 6.44 -3.84
CA TYR A 73 12.77 5.54 -4.53
C TYR A 73 11.98 6.31 -5.59
N LYS A 74 11.86 5.77 -6.80
CA LYS A 74 11.21 6.48 -7.93
C LYS A 74 9.70 6.29 -8.01
N SER A 75 9.21 5.10 -7.68
CA SER A 75 7.79 4.74 -7.63
C SER A 75 7.49 3.88 -6.40
N LEU A 76 6.22 3.73 -6.04
CA LEU A 76 5.81 2.79 -5.00
C LEU A 76 6.28 1.38 -5.36
N ARG A 77 6.17 0.96 -6.63
CA ARG A 77 6.78 -0.30 -7.09
C ARG A 77 8.30 -0.35 -6.85
N ASP A 78 9.04 0.72 -7.15
CA ASP A 78 10.49 0.77 -6.92
C ASP A 78 10.83 0.64 -5.42
N PHE A 79 10.01 1.22 -4.55
CA PHE A 79 10.09 0.99 -3.10
C PHE A 79 9.84 -0.48 -2.76
N MET A 80 8.73 -1.07 -3.23
CA MET A 80 8.42 -2.47 -2.96
C MET A 80 9.48 -3.44 -3.52
N ASP A 81 10.17 -3.08 -4.60
CA ASP A 81 11.19 -3.91 -5.24
C ASP A 81 12.56 -3.82 -4.56
N ARG A 82 12.90 -2.67 -3.96
CA ARG A 82 14.24 -2.38 -3.42
C ARG A 82 14.32 -2.30 -1.91
N ALA A 83 13.21 -2.04 -1.23
CA ALA A 83 13.17 -2.00 0.21
C ALA A 83 13.43 -3.38 0.80
N LYS A 84 14.05 -3.41 1.97
CA LYS A 84 14.35 -4.66 2.69
C LYS A 84 13.23 -4.93 3.68
N TYR A 85 12.37 -5.88 3.34
CA TYR A 85 11.31 -6.42 4.19
C TYR A 85 11.13 -7.90 3.88
N ASP A 86 10.64 -8.64 4.85
CA ASP A 86 10.22 -10.02 4.70
C ASP A 86 8.80 -10.07 4.16
N VAL A 87 8.57 -10.91 3.15
CA VAL A 87 7.24 -11.16 2.61
C VAL A 87 6.43 -12.03 3.58
N THR A 88 5.12 -11.80 3.62
CA THR A 88 4.19 -12.64 4.37
C THR A 88 4.35 -14.11 3.96
N SER A 89 4.39 -15.01 4.94
CA SER A 89 4.56 -16.45 4.67
C SER A 89 3.52 -16.97 3.67
N GLY A 90 3.98 -17.64 2.61
CA GLY A 90 3.14 -18.18 1.54
C GLY A 90 2.79 -17.20 0.43
N ALA A 91 3.16 -15.92 0.56
CA ALA A 91 3.08 -14.95 -0.53
C ALA A 91 4.30 -15.06 -1.45
N ASP A 92 4.08 -14.92 -2.76
CA ASP A 92 5.13 -14.69 -3.74
C ASP A 92 5.53 -13.21 -3.73
N PHE A 93 6.83 -12.92 -3.82
CA PHE A 93 7.33 -11.54 -3.82
C PHE A 93 6.71 -10.68 -4.92
N SER A 94 6.55 -11.24 -6.13
CA SER A 94 6.04 -10.52 -7.29
C SER A 94 4.51 -10.57 -7.39
N CYS A 95 3.87 -11.55 -6.76
CA CYS A 95 2.46 -11.88 -7.02
C CYS A 95 1.58 -11.91 -5.75
N GLY A 96 2.14 -11.68 -4.57
CA GLY A 96 1.41 -11.83 -3.32
C GLY A 96 0.79 -13.23 -3.22
N PHE A 97 -0.50 -13.30 -2.91
CA PHE A 97 -1.24 -14.57 -2.86
C PHE A 97 -1.88 -14.99 -4.20
N THR A 98 -1.57 -14.30 -5.30
CA THR A 98 -2.00 -14.72 -6.63
C THR A 98 -1.03 -15.75 -7.22
N ASP A 99 -1.53 -16.67 -8.03
CA ASP A 99 -0.73 -17.72 -8.64
C ASP A 99 0.07 -17.17 -9.83
N PRO A 100 1.42 -17.09 -9.74
CA PRO A 100 2.26 -16.62 -10.84
C PRO A 100 2.21 -17.55 -12.07
N LYS A 101 1.78 -18.79 -11.89
CA LYS A 101 1.59 -19.79 -12.95
C LYS A 101 0.13 -19.91 -13.40
N GLY A 102 -0.73 -19.03 -12.88
CA GLY A 102 -2.13 -18.95 -13.26
C GLY A 102 -2.31 -18.67 -14.75
N THR A 103 -3.49 -19.01 -15.25
CA THR A 103 -3.91 -18.70 -16.61
C THR A 103 -4.10 -17.18 -16.74
N PRO A 104 -3.45 -16.54 -17.73
CA PRO A 104 -3.67 -15.14 -18.07
C PRO A 104 -5.16 -14.82 -18.24
N GLN A 105 -5.65 -13.79 -17.55
CA GLN A 105 -7.04 -13.37 -17.62
C GLN A 105 -7.33 -12.61 -18.92
N PRO A 106 -8.54 -12.70 -19.51
CA PRO A 106 -8.90 -11.88 -20.66
C PRO A 106 -8.88 -10.40 -20.30
N ILE A 107 -8.55 -9.54 -21.26
CA ILE A 107 -8.66 -8.08 -21.08
C ILE A 107 -10.15 -7.73 -20.93
N PRO A 108 -10.57 -7.10 -19.82
CA PRO A 108 -11.97 -6.73 -19.63
C PRO A 108 -12.46 -5.71 -20.66
N ALA A 109 -13.74 -5.82 -21.04
CA ALA A 109 -14.36 -4.88 -21.96
C ALA A 109 -14.28 -3.43 -21.44
N GLY A 110 -14.01 -2.48 -22.33
CA GLY A 110 -13.90 -1.06 -21.98
C GLY A 110 -12.73 -0.71 -21.07
N GLY A 111 -11.77 -1.64 -20.86
CA GLY A 111 -10.65 -1.43 -19.95
C GLY A 111 -11.04 -1.43 -18.47
N ALA A 112 -12.13 -2.12 -18.11
CA ALA A 112 -12.61 -2.17 -16.74
C ALA A 112 -11.63 -2.88 -15.79
N MET A 113 -11.39 -2.30 -14.63
CA MET A 113 -10.72 -2.92 -13.49
C MET A 113 -11.57 -2.70 -12.24
N ARG A 114 -11.61 -3.68 -11.34
CA ARG A 114 -12.31 -3.57 -10.05
C ARG A 114 -11.44 -4.05 -8.91
N SER A 115 -11.44 -3.35 -7.79
CA SER A 115 -10.85 -3.81 -6.52
C SER A 115 -11.88 -3.82 -5.39
N THR A 116 -11.45 -4.15 -4.18
CA THR A 116 -12.28 -3.98 -2.97
C THR A 116 -12.48 -2.51 -2.56
N GLY A 117 -11.74 -1.59 -3.18
CA GLY A 117 -11.72 -0.15 -2.89
C GLY A 117 -10.66 0.25 -1.87
N TYR A 118 -10.27 1.51 -1.92
CA TYR A 118 -9.29 2.12 -1.00
C TYR A 118 -10.02 2.67 0.22
N THR A 119 -9.77 2.12 1.41
CA THR A 119 -10.37 2.57 2.68
C THR A 119 -9.41 3.38 3.54
N HIS A 120 -8.13 3.43 3.16
CA HIS A 120 -7.07 4.12 3.88
C HIS A 120 -6.31 5.06 2.94
N ASP A 121 -5.87 6.18 3.50
CA ASP A 121 -5.01 7.11 2.79
C ASP A 121 -3.66 6.45 2.52
N GLY A 122 -3.27 6.49 1.26
CA GLY A 122 -2.03 5.91 0.81
C GLY A 122 -1.88 5.95 -0.70
N PRO A 123 -0.62 5.79 -1.16
CA PRO A 123 -0.34 5.75 -2.58
C PRO A 123 -0.87 4.43 -3.18
N CYS A 124 -1.09 4.46 -4.49
CA CYS A 124 -1.31 3.24 -5.24
C CYS A 124 -0.74 3.35 -6.64
N GLU A 125 -0.37 2.21 -7.19
CA GLU A 125 0.03 2.09 -8.58
C GLU A 125 -0.54 0.79 -9.18
N VAL A 126 -0.95 0.86 -10.44
CA VAL A 126 -1.28 -0.31 -11.26
C VAL A 126 -0.30 -0.34 -12.42
N TRP A 127 0.33 -1.49 -12.59
CA TRP A 127 1.32 -1.74 -13.61
C TRP A 127 0.86 -2.86 -14.53
N LEU A 128 0.98 -2.64 -15.85
CA LEU A 128 0.89 -3.68 -16.86
C LEU A 128 2.29 -3.91 -17.40
N ASP A 129 2.88 -5.05 -17.04
CA ASP A 129 4.32 -5.31 -17.22
C ASP A 129 5.15 -4.15 -16.65
N ASP A 130 5.89 -3.44 -17.48
CA ASP A 130 6.76 -2.33 -17.07
C ASP A 130 6.15 -0.94 -17.33
N LYS A 131 4.86 -0.89 -17.72
CA LYS A 131 4.12 0.35 -17.92
C LYS A 131 3.20 0.60 -16.74
N MET A 132 3.41 1.72 -16.03
CA MET A 132 2.43 2.23 -15.07
C MET A 132 1.23 2.78 -15.85
N VAL A 133 0.04 2.34 -15.49
CA VAL A 133 -1.23 2.67 -16.19
C VAL A 133 -2.24 3.38 -15.31
N LEU A 134 -2.03 3.35 -14.00
CA LEU A 134 -2.79 4.10 -13.01
C LEU A 134 -1.88 4.37 -11.82
N ASP A 135 -1.96 5.56 -11.27
CA ASP A 135 -1.20 6.00 -10.10
C ASP A 135 -2.02 6.97 -9.25
N GLY A 136 -1.65 7.14 -7.99
CA GLY A 136 -2.13 8.23 -7.15
C GLY A 136 -1.35 8.29 -5.84
N ASP A 137 -1.10 9.51 -5.36
CA ASP A 137 -0.42 9.73 -4.07
C ASP A 137 -1.35 9.47 -2.88
N ASN A 138 -2.64 9.76 -3.06
CA ASN A 138 -3.73 9.32 -2.18
C ASN A 138 -4.85 8.70 -3.03
N CYS A 139 -4.92 7.38 -3.05
CA CYS A 139 -5.89 6.66 -3.87
C CYS A 139 -7.28 6.54 -3.24
N HIS A 140 -7.39 6.67 -1.92
CA HIS A 140 -8.67 6.81 -1.25
C HIS A 140 -9.40 8.07 -1.70
N GLU A 141 -8.68 9.18 -1.83
CA GLU A 141 -9.26 10.43 -2.36
C GLU A 141 -9.42 10.41 -3.89
N LYS A 142 -8.38 10.00 -4.63
CA LYS A 142 -8.38 10.03 -6.11
C LYS A 142 -9.36 9.03 -6.72
N PHE A 143 -9.55 7.88 -6.06
CA PHE A 143 -10.37 6.78 -6.54
C PHE A 143 -11.35 6.31 -5.44
N PRO A 144 -12.37 7.12 -5.09
CA PRO A 144 -13.28 6.83 -3.98
C PRO A 144 -14.21 5.62 -4.22
N GLY A 145 -14.22 5.10 -5.45
CA GLY A 145 -14.98 3.93 -5.85
C GLY A 145 -14.15 2.66 -5.90
N LYS A 146 -14.78 1.60 -6.42
CA LYS A 146 -14.17 0.27 -6.61
C LYS A 146 -13.87 -0.03 -8.08
N ASP A 147 -14.41 0.78 -8.98
CA ASP A 147 -14.34 0.61 -10.43
C ASP A 147 -13.40 1.64 -11.04
N TYR A 148 -12.50 1.17 -11.89
CA TYR A 148 -11.46 1.98 -12.53
C TYR A 148 -11.41 1.65 -14.03
N THR A 149 -10.96 2.62 -14.82
CA THR A 149 -10.66 2.40 -16.24
C THR A 149 -9.15 2.39 -16.42
N VAL A 150 -8.63 1.33 -17.01
CA VAL A 150 -7.20 1.10 -17.25
C VAL A 150 -6.94 0.99 -18.75
N ASP A 151 -5.87 1.63 -19.21
CA ASP A 151 -5.38 1.50 -20.58
C ASP A 151 -4.57 0.21 -20.76
N TYR A 152 -5.21 -0.83 -21.31
CA TYR A 152 -4.57 -2.11 -21.63
C TYR A 152 -3.81 -2.10 -22.98
N SER A 153 -3.60 -0.95 -23.62
CA SER A 153 -2.92 -0.88 -24.94
C SER A 153 -1.49 -1.42 -24.95
N SER A 154 -0.84 -1.50 -23.79
CA SER A 154 0.49 -2.12 -23.65
C SER A 154 0.46 -3.64 -23.75
N CYS A 155 -0.69 -4.28 -23.51
CA CYS A 155 -0.89 -5.73 -23.69
C CYS A 155 -1.03 -6.08 -25.18
N LYS A 156 0.00 -5.80 -26.00
CA LYS A 156 -0.01 -6.06 -27.44
C LYS A 156 0.20 -7.55 -27.73
N GLY A 157 -0.63 -8.12 -28.60
CA GLY A 157 -0.47 -9.49 -29.10
C GLY A 157 -0.97 -10.59 -28.16
N THR A 158 -1.49 -10.23 -26.99
CA THR A 158 -2.15 -11.16 -26.06
C THR A 158 -3.57 -10.68 -25.82
N THR A 159 -4.58 -11.46 -26.24
CA THR A 159 -6.00 -11.24 -25.83
C THR A 159 -6.22 -11.44 -24.33
N ARG A 160 -5.14 -11.64 -23.58
CA ARG A 160 -5.06 -11.93 -22.18
C ARG A 160 -4.00 -11.02 -21.56
N THR A 161 -4.23 -10.53 -20.36
CA THR A 161 -3.18 -9.89 -19.58
C THR A 161 -2.17 -10.98 -19.21
N ARG A 162 -1.02 -11.02 -19.90
CA ARG A 162 0.19 -11.67 -19.35
C ARG A 162 0.71 -10.78 -18.22
N GLY A 163 -0.14 -10.52 -17.24
CA GLY A 163 0.27 -9.82 -16.05
C GLY A 163 1.26 -10.72 -15.34
N ARG A 164 2.55 -10.44 -15.49
CA ARG A 164 3.38 -10.38 -14.29
C ARG A 164 2.54 -9.59 -13.31
N CYS A 165 2.05 -10.33 -12.32
CA CYS A 165 0.93 -10.00 -11.47
C CYS A 165 0.82 -8.49 -11.29
N THR A 166 -0.33 -7.91 -11.61
CA THR A 166 -0.63 -6.56 -11.12
C THR A 166 -0.40 -6.67 -9.62
N ARG A 167 0.76 -6.18 -9.16
CA ARG A 167 0.98 -5.84 -7.77
C ARG A 167 0.28 -4.51 -7.70
N PRO A 168 -0.99 -4.47 -7.30
CA PRO A 168 -1.34 -3.25 -6.65
C PRO A 168 -0.44 -3.18 -5.43
N ALA A 169 0.57 -2.32 -5.50
CA ALA A 169 1.17 -1.86 -4.28
C ALA A 169 0.09 -0.94 -3.69
N PHE A 170 -0.73 -1.55 -2.85
CA PHE A 170 -1.55 -0.85 -1.90
C PHE A 170 -0.74 -0.89 -0.61
N ARG A 171 -0.70 0.25 0.06
CA ARG A 171 -0.12 0.38 1.38
C ARG A 171 -0.51 -0.81 2.27
#